data_AF-A0A1Z5L3H7-F1
#
_entry.id   AF-A0A1Z5L3H7-F1
#
_cell.length_a   1.000
_cell.length_b   1.000
_cell.length_c   1.000
_cell.angle_alpha   90.00
_cell.angle_beta   90.00
_cell.angle_gamma   90.00
#
_symmetry.space_group_name_H-M   'P 1'
#
loop_
_entity.id
_entity.type
_entity.pdbx_description
1 polymer ?
#
loop_
_entity_poly.entity_id
_entity_poly.type
_entity_poly.pdbx_seq_one_letter_code
_entity_poly.pdbx_strand_id
1 'polypeptide(L)'
;MVQHISLVLQEDGTLHAHVQVASMNDARVAVSKLHRRLIGRRRISVAIVEDGKSHMTTSTSNRGQKSLGLQLVELLRDAPRGSLPLFRLKELFENRYNSCISVSEIQKLHDKVTIVDEPSGRMVVLNGKLRCQNSSPHVIRRSSVLPEHEKPCCEQPASPVLGLIDGWAQWEKTPELLPKVCISSATLGPRVHALLDRHNGSLPINSFLACYEAEFGPIPRISDRELWCEGSVYLEHLIASLPGVHIDTCYPLKIKTITWIENGKESKAETSYRNKCLGKPLKQLASETVELLKAQPNSCMALHFFVPAYNQHFNRQCRITDYGFTRLPDLLHAISHVVQILGQGQNRLLTLTHKVQLDRFICDIMQVLGMQPNKEVSFSDLQEMYQRCHHHPLVVADYGSCYLEDLLADASASLLVLSQGNEKLVSLRRNEGDGRKPSLEELERRRQFGCEVVDMLKHSPNCSILFHKFAPAYHHHFGRQCRIADYGCTKLAELLATISDIVQVVGEGESRSVQLCLPQRLQIERERITATLDASCEDKADA
;
A
#
# COMPACT_ATOMS: atom_id res chain seq x y z
N MET A 1 -19.72 23.03 11.06
CA MET A 1 -18.28 22.72 11.09
C MET A 1 -17.68 23.09 12.44
N VAL A 2 -17.70 24.37 12.84
CA VAL A 2 -17.21 24.80 14.17
C VAL A 2 -18.32 24.72 15.21
N GLN A 3 -18.05 24.08 16.34
CA GLN A 3 -18.96 23.96 17.49
C GLN A 3 -18.64 24.97 18.59
N HIS A 4 -17.36 25.17 18.89
CA HIS A 4 -16.91 26.09 19.93
C HIS A 4 -15.53 26.66 19.59
N ILE A 5 -15.26 27.90 19.98
CA ILE A 5 -13.94 28.54 19.85
C ILE A 5 -13.58 29.19 21.19
N SER A 6 -12.45 28.82 21.77
CA SER A 6 -11.83 29.54 22.88
C SER A 6 -10.45 30.08 22.50
N LEU A 7 -10.10 31.26 23.02
CA LEU A 7 -8.82 31.92 22.79
C LEU A 7 -8.08 32.04 24.12
N VAL A 8 -6.81 31.66 24.14
CA VAL A 8 -5.94 31.69 25.30
C VAL A 8 -4.67 32.45 24.95
N LEU A 9 -4.31 33.43 25.76
CA LEU A 9 -3.00 34.10 25.69
C LEU A 9 -2.02 33.31 26.56
N GLN A 10 -0.94 32.81 25.96
CA GLN A 10 0.13 32.13 26.69
C GLN A 10 1.08 33.13 27.36
N GLU A 11 1.85 32.65 28.33
CA GLU A 11 2.82 33.44 29.10
C GLU A 11 3.90 34.10 28.22
N ASP A 12 4.18 33.53 27.05
CA ASP A 12 5.11 34.07 26.05
C ASP A 12 4.48 35.14 25.13
N GLY A 13 3.22 35.52 25.38
CA GLY A 13 2.47 36.48 24.58
C GLY A 13 1.89 35.92 23.27
N THR A 14 1.95 34.60 23.06
CA THR A 14 1.34 33.96 21.89
C THR A 14 -0.15 33.68 22.11
N LEU A 15 -0.94 33.85 21.05
CA LEU A 15 -2.39 33.59 21.06
C LEU A 15 -2.66 32.19 20.51
N HIS A 16 -3.29 31.35 21.32
CA HIS A 16 -3.74 30.01 20.96
C HIS A 16 -5.27 29.97 20.86
N ALA A 17 -5.79 29.39 19.79
CA ALA A 17 -7.22 29.14 19.63
C ALA A 17 -7.48 27.64 19.75
N HIS A 18 -8.42 27.24 20.61
CA HIS A 18 -9.00 25.91 20.61
C HIS A 18 -10.32 25.96 19.85
N VAL A 19 -10.39 25.23 18.74
CA VAL A 19 -11.58 25.16 17.88
C VAL A 19 -12.14 23.74 17.98
N GLN A 20 -13.27 23.60 18.64
CA GLN A 20 -14.01 22.34 18.67
C GLN A 20 -14.83 22.20 17.39
N VAL A 21 -14.79 21.03 16.80
CA VAL A 21 -15.49 20.69 15.56
C VAL A 21 -16.23 19.37 15.71
N ALA A 22 -17.29 19.17 14.93
CA ALA A 22 -18.19 18.03 15.11
C ALA A 22 -17.59 16.66 14.75
N SER A 23 -16.51 16.63 13.97
CA SER A 23 -15.89 15.39 13.54
C SER A 23 -14.40 15.58 13.21
N MET A 24 -13.65 14.49 13.23
CA MET A 24 -12.27 14.45 12.72
C MET A 24 -12.18 14.92 11.26
N ASN A 25 -13.26 14.71 10.50
CA ASN A 25 -13.37 15.17 9.14
C ASN A 25 -13.36 16.70 9.03
N ASP A 26 -14.17 17.37 9.85
CA ASP A 26 -14.22 18.82 9.94
C ASP A 26 -12.88 19.40 10.40
N ALA A 27 -12.17 18.70 11.29
CA ALA A 27 -10.83 19.07 11.73
C ALA A 27 -9.82 19.03 10.57
N ARG A 28 -9.84 18.00 9.72
CA ARG A 28 -8.99 17.90 8.52
C ARG A 28 -9.31 18.99 7.50
N VAL A 29 -10.59 19.32 7.29
CA VAL A 29 -10.99 20.43 6.42
C VAL A 29 -10.47 21.76 6.97
N ALA A 30 -10.53 21.96 8.29
CA ALA A 30 -9.96 23.14 8.94
C ALA A 30 -8.43 23.23 8.75
N VAL A 31 -7.70 22.13 8.90
CA VAL A 31 -6.25 22.07 8.60
C VAL A 31 -5.98 22.49 7.16
N SER A 32 -6.69 21.91 6.19
CA SER A 32 -6.52 22.22 4.76
C SER A 32 -6.79 23.68 4.42
N LYS A 33 -7.77 24.30 5.08
CA LYS A 33 -8.13 25.70 4.82
C LYS A 33 -7.28 26.71 5.56
N LEU A 34 -6.87 26.42 6.80
CA LEU A 34 -6.32 27.41 7.74
C LEU A 34 -4.82 27.25 8.03
N HIS A 35 -4.25 26.04 7.90
CA HIS A 35 -2.84 25.84 8.24
C HIS A 35 -1.95 26.71 7.32
N ARG A 36 -0.99 27.43 7.91
CA ARG A 36 -0.10 28.42 7.27
C ARG A 36 -0.79 29.61 6.59
N ARG A 37 -2.12 29.78 6.72
CA ARG A 37 -2.79 31.01 6.27
C ARG A 37 -2.39 32.19 7.15
N LEU A 38 -2.47 33.38 6.57
CA LEU A 38 -2.25 34.63 7.28
C LEU A 38 -3.56 35.10 7.92
N ILE A 39 -3.51 35.44 9.20
CA ILE A 39 -4.47 36.33 9.86
C ILE A 39 -3.69 37.56 10.33
N GLY A 40 -4.01 38.71 9.75
CA GLY A 40 -3.18 39.91 9.86
C GLY A 40 -1.78 39.66 9.32
N ARG A 41 -0.75 39.83 10.17
CA ARG A 41 0.67 39.60 9.83
C ARG A 41 1.21 38.24 10.31
N ARG A 42 0.40 37.43 11.01
CA ARG A 42 0.85 36.17 11.62
C ARG A 42 0.37 34.98 10.79
N ARG A 43 1.27 34.03 10.55
CA ARG A 43 0.92 32.72 9.98
C ARG A 43 0.34 31.84 11.07
N ILE A 44 -0.79 31.20 10.79
CA ILE A 44 -1.45 30.30 11.73
C ILE A 44 -0.84 28.91 11.59
N SER A 45 -0.53 28.28 12.71
CA SER A 45 -0.26 26.84 12.76
C SER A 45 -1.49 26.15 13.33
N VAL A 46 -2.03 25.19 12.58
CA VAL A 46 -3.18 24.38 13.02
C VAL A 46 -2.70 22.96 13.30
N ALA A 47 -3.09 22.43 14.46
CA ALA A 47 -2.91 21.04 14.85
C ALA A 47 -4.24 20.49 15.39
N ILE A 48 -4.52 19.22 15.13
CA ILE A 48 -5.75 18.56 15.60
C ILE A 48 -5.49 17.98 17.00
N VAL A 49 -6.43 18.22 17.91
CA VAL A 49 -6.44 17.70 19.29
C VAL A 49 -7.76 16.98 19.49
N GLU A 50 -7.73 15.70 19.87
CA GLU A 50 -8.93 14.91 20.18
C GLU A 50 -9.28 15.05 21.67
N ASP A 51 -10.55 15.36 21.97
CA ASP A 51 -11.03 15.59 23.34
C ASP A 51 -11.89 14.41 23.85
N GLY A 52 -11.57 13.89 25.04
CA GLY A 52 -12.53 13.16 25.88
C GLY A 52 -12.78 11.64 25.70
N LYS A 53 -11.75 10.79 25.82
CA LYS A 53 -11.83 9.57 26.67
C LYS A 53 -10.63 9.57 27.61
N SER A 54 -10.91 9.61 28.91
CA SER A 54 -10.00 9.04 29.90
C SER A 54 -9.76 7.59 29.49
N HIS A 55 -8.49 7.26 29.25
CA HIS A 55 -7.98 6.29 28.27
C HIS A 55 -7.95 6.80 26.82
N MET A 56 -6.74 7.18 26.41
CA MET A 56 -6.34 7.28 24.99
C MET A 56 -6.96 8.43 24.18
N THR A 57 -6.59 9.70 24.44
CA THR A 57 -5.93 10.60 23.43
C THR A 57 -5.60 12.03 23.89
N THR A 58 -5.77 12.42 25.17
CA THR A 58 -4.98 13.56 25.67
C THR A 58 -3.51 13.18 25.50
N SER A 59 -2.75 14.03 24.81
CA SER A 59 -1.29 14.06 24.75
C SER A 59 -0.56 13.37 23.57
N THR A 60 -0.76 13.66 22.29
CA THR A 60 0.29 13.23 21.32
C THR A 60 1.66 13.86 21.67
N SER A 61 1.66 15.09 22.20
CA SER A 61 2.86 15.74 22.77
C SER A 61 3.26 15.18 24.14
N ASN A 62 2.35 15.09 25.10
CA ASN A 62 2.67 14.65 26.48
C ASN A 62 2.76 13.09 26.62
N ARG A 63 2.19 12.28 25.72
CA ARG A 63 2.35 10.80 25.61
C ARG A 63 3.63 10.49 24.86
N GLY A 64 3.93 11.24 23.79
CA GLY A 64 5.25 11.23 23.16
C GLY A 64 6.36 11.67 24.11
N GLN A 65 6.11 12.67 24.96
CA GLN A 65 7.05 13.11 26.01
C GLN A 65 7.15 12.08 27.15
N LYS A 66 6.04 11.45 27.56
CA LYS A 66 6.07 10.34 28.52
C LYS A 66 6.86 9.14 27.99
N SER A 67 6.64 8.76 26.73
CA SER A 67 7.34 7.64 26.09
C SER A 67 8.82 7.96 25.86
N LEU A 68 9.15 9.16 25.37
CA LEU A 68 10.52 9.68 25.31
C LEU A 68 11.19 9.65 26.69
N GLY A 69 10.46 10.07 27.72
CA GLY A 69 10.93 10.04 29.10
C GLY A 69 11.22 8.64 29.60
N LEU A 70 10.39 7.65 29.28
CA LEU A 70 10.63 6.24 29.64
C LEU A 70 11.84 5.66 28.89
N GLN A 71 11.93 5.89 27.57
CA GLN A 71 13.06 5.47 26.73
C GLN A 71 14.39 6.04 27.23
N LEU A 72 14.38 7.32 27.63
CA LEU A 72 15.54 8.02 28.15
C LEU A 72 15.95 7.51 29.55
N VAL A 73 14.98 7.25 30.42
CA VAL A 73 15.20 6.67 31.75
C VAL A 73 15.79 5.26 31.63
N GLU A 74 15.27 4.44 30.71
CA GLU A 74 15.76 3.09 30.47
C GLU A 74 17.20 3.12 29.96
N LEU A 75 17.49 3.95 28.95
CA LEU A 75 18.84 4.10 28.40
C LEU A 75 19.85 4.55 29.46
N LEU A 76 19.49 5.53 30.30
CA LEU A 76 20.35 6.04 31.36
C LEU A 76 20.51 5.06 32.51
N ARG A 77 19.49 4.25 32.83
CA ARG A 77 19.61 3.24 33.90
C ARG A 77 20.67 2.19 33.59
N ASP A 78 20.82 1.85 32.31
CA ASP A 78 21.84 0.92 31.84
C ASP A 78 23.26 1.53 31.90
N ALA A 79 23.37 2.86 31.97
CA ALA A 79 24.65 3.57 32.04
C ALA A 79 25.26 3.61 33.47
N PRO A 80 26.60 3.63 33.59
CA PRO A 80 27.31 3.82 34.84
C PRO A 80 26.85 5.10 35.53
N ARG A 81 26.50 4.97 36.81
CA ARG A 81 26.00 6.08 37.64
C ARG A 81 24.75 6.76 37.04
N GLY A 82 24.02 6.18 36.09
CA GLY A 82 22.85 6.83 35.53
C GLY A 82 23.17 8.15 34.79
N SER A 83 24.36 8.29 34.23
CA SER A 83 24.84 9.52 33.59
C SER A 83 25.59 9.20 32.31
N LEU A 84 25.38 10.03 31.27
CA LEU A 84 26.09 9.92 30.00
C LEU A 84 26.45 11.31 29.44
N PRO A 85 27.58 11.43 28.72
CA PRO A 85 27.83 12.59 27.87
C PRO A 85 26.70 12.78 26.86
N LEU A 86 26.25 14.02 26.65
CA LEU A 86 25.10 14.34 25.80
C LEU A 86 25.27 13.82 24.36
N PHE A 87 26.48 13.88 23.80
CA PHE A 87 26.75 13.36 22.46
C PHE A 87 26.56 11.84 22.42
N ARG A 88 27.08 11.11 23.42
CA ARG A 88 26.99 9.65 23.49
C ARG A 88 25.56 9.19 23.78
N LEU A 89 24.83 9.93 24.61
CA LEU A 89 23.42 9.67 24.86
C LEU A 89 22.61 9.76 23.56
N LYS A 90 22.82 10.81 22.76
CA LYS A 90 22.10 10.99 21.49
C LYS A 90 22.39 9.84 20.52
N GLU A 91 23.67 9.46 20.40
CA GLU A 91 24.11 8.35 19.56
C GLU A 91 23.46 7.02 19.99
N LEU A 92 23.52 6.68 21.28
CA LEU A 92 22.92 5.45 21.80
C LEU A 92 21.38 5.46 21.70
N PHE A 93 20.75 6.61 21.92
CA PHE A 93 19.31 6.77 21.76
C PHE A 93 18.88 6.56 20.30
N GLU A 94 19.64 7.12 19.36
CA GLU A 94 19.42 6.92 17.93
C GLU A 94 19.60 5.45 17.52
N ASN A 95 20.66 4.79 17.97
CA ASN A 95 20.93 3.39 17.66
C ASN A 95 19.86 2.43 18.21
N ARG A 96 19.35 2.70 19.42
CA ARG A 96 18.39 1.82 20.12
C ARG A 96 16.94 2.03 19.67
N TYR A 97 16.55 3.28 19.35
CA TYR A 97 15.16 3.63 19.08
C TYR A 97 14.90 4.13 17.64
N ASN A 98 15.92 4.17 16.78
CA ASN A 98 15.84 4.74 15.42
C ASN A 98 15.17 6.12 15.42
N SER A 99 15.43 6.92 16.45
CA SER A 99 14.85 8.26 16.62
C SER A 99 15.91 9.19 17.17
N CYS A 100 15.99 10.42 16.65
CA CYS A 100 16.84 11.43 17.24
C CYS A 100 16.13 12.10 18.43
N ILE A 101 16.92 12.63 19.36
CA ILE A 101 16.43 13.43 20.49
C ILE A 101 17.18 14.76 20.55
N SER A 102 16.44 15.87 20.62
CA SER A 102 17.00 17.21 20.71
C SER A 102 17.29 17.64 22.15
N VAL A 103 18.14 18.64 22.34
CA VAL A 103 18.45 19.17 23.69
C VAL A 103 17.21 19.79 24.34
N SER A 104 16.37 20.47 23.55
CA SER A 104 15.13 21.07 24.03
C SER A 104 14.12 20.02 24.47
N GLU A 105 14.05 18.86 23.83
CA GLU A 105 13.22 17.73 24.28
C GLU A 105 13.72 17.12 25.59
N ILE A 106 15.03 16.99 25.77
CA ILE A 106 15.63 16.54 27.04
C ILE A 106 15.33 17.54 28.16
N GLN A 107 15.46 18.84 27.90
CA GLN A 107 15.18 19.90 28.88
C GLN A 107 13.71 19.92 29.32
N LYS A 108 12.77 19.56 28.44
CA LYS A 108 11.35 19.41 28.80
C LYS A 108 11.09 18.27 29.80
N LEU A 109 12.03 17.33 29.95
CA LEU A 109 11.97 16.18 30.86
C LEU A 109 12.72 16.43 32.19
N HIS A 110 12.75 17.68 32.66
CA HIS A 110 13.42 18.10 33.89
C HIS A 110 12.97 17.32 35.15
N ASP A 111 11.78 16.73 35.13
CA ASP A 111 11.27 15.85 36.20
C ASP A 111 12.03 14.51 36.28
N LYS A 112 12.63 14.06 35.17
CA LYS A 112 13.32 12.76 35.06
C LYS A 112 14.84 12.89 34.95
N VAL A 113 15.33 13.89 34.21
CA VAL A 113 16.74 14.06 33.88
C VAL A 113 17.17 15.51 34.02
N THR A 114 18.44 15.72 34.33
CA THR A 114 19.06 17.05 34.42
C THR A 114 20.28 17.10 33.49
N ILE A 115 20.45 18.21 32.78
CA ILE A 115 21.67 18.48 32.00
C ILE A 115 22.64 19.26 32.89
N VAL A 116 23.86 18.76 33.02
CA VAL A 116 24.92 19.36 33.85
C VAL A 116 26.11 19.69 32.95
N ASP A 117 26.67 20.88 33.07
CA ASP A 117 27.91 21.27 32.40
C ASP A 117 29.11 20.81 33.24
N GLU A 118 29.93 19.91 32.69
CA GLU A 118 31.20 19.46 33.27
C GLU A 118 32.38 19.92 32.40
N PRO A 119 33.62 19.96 32.92
CA PRO A 119 34.82 20.30 32.14
C PRO A 119 35.03 19.39 30.93
N SER A 120 34.57 18.13 31.01
CA SER A 120 34.59 17.14 29.94
C SER A 120 33.43 17.26 28.94
N GLY A 121 32.51 18.21 29.15
CA GLY A 121 31.35 18.47 28.30
C GLY A 121 30.01 18.35 29.03
N ARG A 122 28.92 18.55 28.28
CA ARG A 122 27.55 18.43 28.80
C ARG A 122 27.20 16.98 29.11
N MET A 123 26.77 16.73 30.34
CA MET A 123 26.30 15.44 30.83
C MET A 123 24.79 15.45 31.00
N VAL A 124 24.14 14.32 30.74
CA VAL A 124 22.73 14.09 31.04
C VAL A 124 22.65 13.09 32.17
N VAL A 125 22.08 13.50 33.29
CA VAL A 125 22.07 12.76 34.55
C VAL A 125 20.64 12.41 34.94
N LEU A 126 20.40 11.15 35.29
CA LEU A 126 19.13 10.69 35.84
C LEU A 126 18.92 11.28 37.24
N ASN A 127 17.72 11.83 37.50
CA ASN A 127 17.41 12.44 38.80
C ASN A 127 17.44 11.40 39.94
N GLY A 128 17.91 11.81 41.13
CA GLY A 128 18.23 10.92 42.26
C GLY A 128 17.12 9.96 42.71
N LYS A 129 15.84 10.37 42.62
CA LYS A 129 14.67 9.51 42.94
C LYS A 129 14.58 8.26 42.05
N LEU A 130 15.10 8.33 40.83
CA LEU A 130 15.11 7.24 39.85
C LEU A 130 16.43 6.45 39.88
N ARG A 131 17.47 6.99 40.54
CA ARG A 131 18.82 6.40 40.64
C ARG A 131 18.93 5.32 41.72
N CYS A 132 18.11 5.41 42.77
CA CYS A 132 18.19 4.56 43.97
C CYS A 132 17.19 3.39 44.01
N GLN A 133 16.37 3.17 42.97
CA GLN A 133 15.33 2.14 43.04
C GLN A 133 15.81 0.69 42.85
N ASN A 134 17.10 0.39 42.65
CA ASN A 134 17.62 -0.98 42.66
C ASN A 134 19.15 -1.01 42.78
N SER A 135 19.65 -1.10 44.01
CA SER A 135 21.07 -1.32 44.32
C SER A 135 21.34 -2.80 44.62
N SER A 136 21.62 -3.60 43.59
CA SER A 136 22.40 -4.83 43.73
C SER A 136 23.27 -5.07 42.49
N PRO A 137 24.56 -5.42 42.61
CA PRO A 137 25.52 -5.42 41.50
C PRO A 137 25.52 -6.71 40.65
N HIS A 138 24.70 -7.72 41.00
CA HIS A 138 24.78 -9.04 40.37
C HIS A 138 23.40 -9.59 39.96
N VAL A 139 22.83 -9.10 38.85
CA VAL A 139 21.89 -9.88 38.01
C VAL A 139 21.98 -9.37 36.57
N ILE A 140 22.28 -10.27 35.63
CA ILE A 140 22.52 -10.02 34.18
C ILE A 140 21.23 -9.69 33.40
N ARG A 141 20.05 -9.63 34.03
CA ARG A 141 18.81 -9.24 33.37
C ARG A 141 17.96 -8.33 34.26
N ARG A 142 17.99 -7.04 33.95
CA ARG A 142 17.07 -6.05 34.53
C ARG A 142 15.75 -6.13 33.79
N SER A 143 14.63 -6.23 34.51
CA SER A 143 13.30 -6.12 33.93
C SER A 143 13.12 -4.72 33.33
N SER A 144 12.85 -4.62 32.03
CA SER A 144 12.57 -3.35 31.35
C SER A 144 11.34 -2.66 31.96
N VAL A 145 11.36 -1.32 32.00
CA VAL A 145 10.23 -0.50 32.48
C VAL A 145 9.16 -0.33 31.40
N LEU A 146 9.50 -0.62 30.15
CA LEU A 146 8.57 -0.50 29.04
C LEU A 146 7.60 -1.69 29.06
N PRO A 147 6.29 -1.45 28.85
CA PRO A 147 5.34 -2.50 28.52
C PRO A 147 5.86 -3.39 27.37
N GLU A 148 5.49 -4.67 27.32
CA GLU A 148 6.02 -5.61 26.31
C GLU A 148 5.83 -5.14 24.86
N HIS A 149 4.70 -4.50 24.56
CA HIS A 149 4.38 -3.94 23.24
C HIS A 149 5.15 -2.64 22.91
N GLU A 150 5.85 -2.07 23.89
CA GLU A 150 6.63 -0.84 23.78
C GLU A 150 8.14 -1.12 23.70
N LYS A 151 8.55 -2.40 23.75
CA LYS A 151 9.96 -2.79 23.71
C LYS A 151 10.49 -2.79 22.27
N PRO A 152 11.65 -2.15 22.01
CA PRO A 152 12.23 -2.09 20.67
C PRO A 152 12.81 -3.43 20.20
N CYS A 153 13.17 -4.31 21.14
CA CYS A 153 13.76 -5.63 20.86
C CYS A 153 13.11 -6.72 21.72
N CYS A 154 13.16 -7.97 21.24
CA CYS A 154 12.79 -9.16 21.98
C CYS A 154 13.80 -9.45 23.11
N GLU A 155 13.30 -9.91 24.27
CA GLU A 155 14.11 -10.26 25.45
C GLU A 155 14.26 -11.79 25.65
N GLN A 156 13.79 -12.62 24.70
CA GLN A 156 13.83 -14.08 24.84
C GLN A 156 15.27 -14.62 24.83
N PRO A 157 15.60 -15.67 25.63
CA PRO A 157 16.95 -16.20 25.75
C PRO A 157 17.59 -16.73 24.46
N ALA A 158 16.78 -17.12 23.48
CA ALA A 158 17.22 -17.62 22.18
C ALA A 158 17.38 -16.50 21.13
N SER A 159 16.95 -15.27 21.42
CA SER A 159 17.26 -14.13 20.58
C SER A 159 18.67 -13.67 20.96
N PRO A 160 19.66 -13.68 20.05
CA PRO A 160 20.83 -12.86 20.26
C PRO A 160 20.29 -11.43 20.33
N VAL A 161 20.29 -10.85 21.54
CA VAL A 161 19.94 -9.45 21.70
C VAL A 161 20.94 -8.69 20.85
N LEU A 162 20.52 -8.25 19.67
CA LEU A 162 21.29 -7.34 18.85
C LEU A 162 21.65 -6.15 19.76
N GLY A 163 22.94 -6.02 20.08
CA GLY A 163 23.44 -4.97 20.97
C GLY A 163 23.81 -5.38 22.41
N LEU A 164 23.96 -6.67 22.75
CA LEU A 164 24.65 -7.05 23.99
C LEU A 164 25.97 -7.79 23.71
N ILE A 165 26.95 -7.03 23.21
CA ILE A 165 28.37 -7.40 23.26
C ILE A 165 28.93 -6.76 24.54
N ASP A 166 29.84 -7.45 25.24
CA ASP A 166 30.41 -7.07 26.55
C ASP A 166 30.50 -5.55 26.81
N GLY A 167 29.55 -5.04 27.61
CA GLY A 167 29.48 -3.65 28.04
C GLY A 167 28.17 -2.94 27.65
N TRP A 168 27.58 -2.20 28.60
CA TRP A 168 26.36 -1.38 28.44
C TRP A 168 26.38 -0.38 27.26
N ALA A 169 27.56 -0.14 26.67
CA ALA A 169 27.83 0.89 25.67
C ALA A 169 27.89 0.37 24.23
N GLN A 170 27.80 -0.94 23.97
CA GLN A 170 27.93 -1.52 22.63
C GLN A 170 26.56 -1.89 22.04
N TRP A 171 25.68 -0.91 21.90
CA TRP A 171 24.46 -1.08 21.11
C TRP A 171 24.81 -0.97 19.63
N GLU A 172 24.88 -2.11 18.94
CA GLU A 172 24.91 -2.12 17.47
C GLU A 172 23.65 -1.46 16.95
N LYS A 173 23.81 -0.60 15.94
CA LYS A 173 22.71 0.14 15.32
C LYS A 173 21.69 -0.87 14.80
N THR A 174 20.48 -0.85 15.36
CA THR A 174 19.39 -1.67 14.82
C THR A 174 19.18 -1.30 13.34
N PRO A 175 19.02 -2.27 12.44
CA PRO A 175 18.86 -1.96 11.03
C PRO A 175 17.61 -1.09 10.85
N GLU A 176 17.80 0.15 10.40
CA GLU A 176 16.71 1.08 10.08
C GLU A 176 15.80 0.49 8.98
N LEU A 177 16.27 -0.50 8.22
CA LEU A 177 15.54 -1.20 7.18
C LEU A 177 15.98 -2.67 7.17
N LEU A 178 15.03 -3.60 7.17
CA LEU A 178 15.36 -5.02 7.00
C LEU A 178 16.01 -5.25 5.63
N PRO A 179 16.95 -6.23 5.50
CA PRO A 179 17.69 -6.44 4.28
C PRO A 179 16.79 -6.89 3.13
N LYS A 180 17.32 -6.76 1.90
CA LYS A 180 16.77 -7.48 0.76
C LYS A 180 17.14 -8.96 0.85
N VAL A 181 16.21 -9.83 0.50
CA VAL A 181 16.35 -11.29 0.60
C VAL A 181 15.82 -11.97 -0.67
N CYS A 182 16.15 -13.26 -0.79
CA CYS A 182 15.65 -14.16 -1.84
C CYS A 182 15.07 -15.41 -1.16
N ILE A 183 13.79 -15.35 -0.79
CA ILE A 183 13.14 -16.47 -0.10
C ILE A 183 11.69 -16.60 -0.57
N SER A 184 11.23 -17.83 -0.77
CA SER A 184 9.86 -18.07 -1.21
C SER A 184 8.84 -17.83 -0.10
N SER A 185 7.65 -17.39 -0.49
CA SER A 185 6.51 -17.21 0.43
C SER A 185 6.18 -18.50 1.19
N ALA A 186 6.24 -19.64 0.49
CA ALA A 186 6.01 -20.98 1.06
C ALA A 186 7.02 -21.36 2.14
N THR A 187 8.24 -20.80 2.10
CA THR A 187 9.26 -21.02 3.13
C THR A 187 9.16 -19.98 4.24
N LEU A 188 9.01 -18.70 3.88
CA LEU A 188 9.00 -17.59 4.83
C LEU A 188 7.74 -17.60 5.70
N GLY A 189 6.56 -17.87 5.13
CA GLY A 189 5.27 -17.85 5.81
C GLY A 189 5.22 -18.71 7.07
N PRO A 190 5.43 -20.03 6.96
CA PRO A 190 5.45 -20.94 8.12
C PRO A 190 6.50 -20.55 9.17
N ARG A 191 7.65 -20.01 8.76
CA ARG A 191 8.72 -19.56 9.68
C ARG A 191 8.31 -18.31 10.45
N VAL A 192 7.66 -17.35 9.80
CA VAL A 192 7.10 -16.15 10.45
C VAL A 192 6.00 -16.54 11.43
N HIS A 193 5.10 -17.44 11.03
CA HIS A 193 4.04 -17.97 11.91
C HIS A 193 4.63 -18.66 13.15
N ALA A 194 5.62 -19.53 12.99
CA ALA A 194 6.31 -20.17 14.12
C ALA A 194 6.99 -19.15 15.05
N LEU A 195 7.61 -18.11 14.49
CA LEU A 195 8.17 -17.02 15.32
C LEU A 195 7.09 -16.30 16.11
N LEU A 196 5.95 -15.98 15.50
CA LEU A 196 4.84 -15.32 16.20
C LEU A 196 4.30 -16.21 17.33
N ASP A 197 4.11 -17.50 17.10
CA ASP A 197 3.68 -18.45 18.15
C ASP A 197 4.65 -18.45 19.34
N ARG A 198 5.95 -18.44 19.08
CA ARG A 198 6.99 -18.38 20.13
C ARG A 198 7.04 -17.04 20.85
N HIS A 199 6.62 -15.96 20.21
CA HIS A 199 6.67 -14.59 20.73
C HIS A 199 5.29 -14.10 21.19
N ASN A 200 4.40 -15.01 21.62
CA ASN A 200 3.07 -14.68 22.12
C ASN A 200 2.25 -13.80 21.15
N GLY A 201 2.42 -14.03 19.85
CA GLY A 201 1.72 -13.33 18.78
C GLY A 201 2.24 -11.93 18.44
N SER A 202 3.37 -11.49 19.00
CA SER A 202 3.91 -10.15 18.80
C SER A 202 5.44 -10.11 18.80
N LEU A 203 6.05 -9.73 17.68
CA LEU A 203 7.50 -9.67 17.49
C LEU A 203 7.94 -8.29 16.97
N PRO A 204 8.75 -7.51 17.73
CA PRO A 204 9.35 -6.28 17.23
C PRO A 204 10.18 -6.53 15.98
N ILE A 205 9.99 -5.72 14.93
CA ILE A 205 10.64 -5.93 13.63
C ILE A 205 12.17 -5.88 13.73
N ASN A 206 12.71 -5.08 14.67
CA ASN A 206 14.15 -4.92 14.86
C ASN A 206 14.81 -6.20 15.36
N SER A 207 14.03 -7.10 15.99
CA SER A 207 14.49 -8.42 16.42
C SER A 207 14.17 -9.53 15.44
N PHE A 208 13.38 -9.25 14.40
CA PHE A 208 12.92 -10.28 13.48
C PHE A 208 14.08 -11.05 12.87
N LEU A 209 15.05 -10.36 12.26
CA LEU A 209 16.16 -11.00 11.57
C LEU A 209 17.01 -11.86 12.51
N ALA A 210 17.32 -11.34 13.70
CA ALA A 210 18.07 -12.07 14.72
C ALA A 210 17.34 -13.32 15.20
N CYS A 211 16.04 -13.22 15.51
CA CYS A 211 15.24 -14.37 15.92
C CYS A 211 15.11 -15.40 14.80
N TYR A 212 14.90 -14.94 13.56
CA TYR A 212 14.81 -15.80 12.39
C TYR A 212 16.12 -16.58 12.17
N GLU A 213 17.27 -15.89 12.17
CA GLU A 213 18.56 -16.52 11.91
C GLU A 213 18.99 -17.46 13.04
N ALA A 214 18.60 -17.15 14.29
CA ALA A 214 18.85 -18.03 15.44
C ALA A 214 18.05 -19.35 15.37
N GLU A 215 16.84 -19.32 14.81
CA GLU A 215 15.96 -20.49 14.77
C GLU A 215 16.08 -21.30 13.48
N PHE A 216 16.19 -20.64 12.32
CA PHE A 216 16.13 -21.27 11.01
C PHE A 216 17.44 -21.19 10.21
N GLY A 217 18.47 -20.57 10.79
CA GLY A 217 19.74 -20.30 10.11
C GLY A 217 19.70 -19.07 9.18
N PRO A 218 20.81 -18.78 8.48
CA PRO A 218 20.97 -17.54 7.72
C PRO A 218 19.88 -17.38 6.66
N ILE A 219 19.31 -16.18 6.56
CA ILE A 219 18.32 -15.89 5.53
C ILE A 219 19.01 -15.72 4.17
N PRO A 220 18.53 -16.36 3.09
CA PRO A 220 19.17 -16.24 1.78
C PRO A 220 19.04 -14.82 1.23
N ARG A 221 20.14 -14.28 0.70
CA ARG A 221 20.23 -12.91 0.14
C ARG A 221 20.54 -12.87 -1.35
N ILE A 222 20.90 -14.01 -1.92
CA ILE A 222 21.27 -14.19 -3.32
C ILE A 222 20.36 -15.28 -3.87
N SER A 223 19.88 -15.11 -5.10
CA SER A 223 19.07 -16.11 -5.79
C SER A 223 19.90 -17.33 -6.19
N ASP A 224 19.27 -18.50 -6.17
CA ASP A 224 19.75 -19.77 -6.68
C ASP A 224 19.38 -20.03 -8.16
N ARG A 225 18.54 -19.18 -8.76
CA ARG A 225 18.07 -19.27 -10.16
C ARG A 225 18.48 -18.07 -11.01
N GLU A 226 18.95 -18.34 -12.23
CA GLU A 226 19.59 -17.33 -13.11
C GLU A 226 18.61 -16.55 -14.02
N LEU A 227 17.42 -17.06 -14.34
CA LEU A 227 16.57 -16.50 -15.42
C LEU A 227 15.59 -15.37 -15.02
N TRP A 228 15.10 -15.34 -13.79
CA TRP A 228 13.97 -14.48 -13.36
C TRP A 228 14.29 -13.61 -12.13
N CYS A 229 15.49 -13.78 -11.58
CA CYS A 229 15.80 -13.49 -10.18
C CYS A 229 17.05 -12.62 -9.97
N GLU A 230 17.43 -11.78 -10.93
CA GLU A 230 18.42 -10.69 -10.69
C GLU A 230 17.91 -9.60 -9.72
N GLY A 231 16.94 -9.93 -8.87
CA GLY A 231 16.33 -9.00 -7.95
C GLY A 231 16.07 -9.64 -6.59
N SER A 232 16.23 -8.83 -5.56
CA SER A 232 15.96 -9.17 -4.18
C SER A 232 14.94 -8.18 -3.61
N VAL A 233 14.05 -8.67 -2.76
CA VAL A 233 12.93 -7.89 -2.22
C VAL A 233 13.18 -7.61 -0.75
N TYR A 234 12.80 -6.43 -0.27
CA TYR A 234 12.92 -6.08 1.14
C TYR A 234 12.12 -7.07 2.01
N LEU A 235 12.79 -7.67 2.99
CA LEU A 235 12.20 -8.68 3.86
C LEU A 235 10.94 -8.17 4.59
N GLU A 236 10.92 -6.90 4.99
CA GLU A 236 9.72 -6.28 5.58
C GLU A 236 8.51 -6.28 4.64
N HIS A 237 8.72 -6.09 3.34
CA HIS A 237 7.65 -6.15 2.34
C HIS A 237 7.10 -7.57 2.22
N LEU A 238 7.99 -8.57 2.15
CA LEU A 238 7.60 -9.98 2.10
C LEU A 238 6.88 -10.44 3.37
N ILE A 239 7.25 -9.95 4.55
CA ILE A 239 6.53 -10.28 5.78
C ILE A 239 5.12 -9.69 5.74
N ALA A 240 4.99 -8.44 5.27
CA ALA A 240 3.70 -7.76 5.17
C ALA A 240 2.76 -8.34 4.11
N SER A 241 3.27 -9.13 3.16
CA SER A 241 2.46 -9.84 2.17
C SER A 241 1.91 -11.18 2.67
N LEU A 242 2.39 -11.70 3.80
CA LEU A 242 2.00 -13.02 4.29
C LEU A 242 0.56 -13.06 4.81
N PRO A 243 -0.16 -14.16 4.54
CA PRO A 243 -1.51 -14.34 5.07
C PRO A 243 -1.49 -14.43 6.59
N GLY A 244 -2.46 -13.77 7.23
CA GLY A 244 -2.63 -13.78 8.69
C GLY A 244 -1.66 -12.88 9.47
N VAL A 245 -0.76 -12.17 8.80
CA VAL A 245 0.27 -11.32 9.43
C VAL A 245 -0.05 -9.84 9.22
N HIS A 246 0.20 -9.01 10.23
CA HIS A 246 0.08 -7.56 10.17
C HIS A 246 1.31 -6.90 10.78
N ILE A 247 1.85 -5.89 10.11
CA ILE A 247 2.89 -5.02 10.66
C ILE A 247 2.24 -3.70 11.08
N ASP A 248 2.13 -3.48 12.39
CA ASP A 248 1.66 -2.22 12.93
C ASP A 248 2.82 -1.37 13.44
N THR A 249 2.64 -0.05 13.44
CA THR A 249 3.56 0.88 14.10
C THR A 249 2.96 1.33 15.42
N CYS A 250 3.51 0.87 16.53
CA CYS A 250 3.11 1.33 17.86
C CYS A 250 3.49 2.81 18.05
N TYR A 251 2.49 3.69 17.96
CA TYR A 251 2.61 5.09 18.35
C TYR A 251 2.34 5.24 19.85
N PRO A 252 3.16 6.02 20.58
CA PRO A 252 4.06 7.08 20.11
C PRO A 252 5.51 6.68 19.83
N LEU A 253 5.92 5.45 20.17
CA LEU A 253 7.33 5.01 20.16
C LEU A 253 7.90 4.76 18.76
N LYS A 254 7.05 4.70 17.72
CA LYS A 254 7.42 4.44 16.31
C LYS A 254 8.13 3.10 16.11
N ILE A 255 7.89 2.15 17.00
CA ILE A 255 8.39 0.78 16.87
C ILE A 255 7.41 0.02 15.99
N LYS A 256 7.93 -0.65 14.98
CA LYS A 256 7.13 -1.59 14.17
C LYS A 256 7.16 -2.97 14.78
N THR A 257 5.99 -3.59 14.82
CA THR A 257 5.78 -4.90 15.41
C THR A 257 5.00 -5.77 14.45
N ILE A 258 5.45 -7.00 14.27
CA ILE A 258 4.80 -8.04 13.49
C ILE A 258 3.84 -8.75 14.45
N THR A 259 2.58 -8.85 14.06
CA THR A 259 1.49 -9.40 14.87
C THR A 259 0.56 -10.25 14.02
N TRP A 260 -0.25 -11.09 14.66
CA TRP A 260 -1.38 -11.73 13.98
C TRP A 260 -2.43 -10.71 13.56
N ILE A 261 -3.11 -10.95 12.43
CA ILE A 261 -4.33 -10.23 12.09
C ILE A 261 -5.42 -10.66 13.08
N GLU A 262 -5.86 -9.76 13.96
CA GLU A 262 -7.02 -10.00 14.82
C GLU A 262 -8.30 -10.03 13.98
N ASN A 263 -8.89 -11.21 13.80
CA ASN A 263 -10.21 -11.38 13.18
C ASN A 263 -11.26 -10.53 13.92
N GLY A 264 -11.67 -9.41 13.34
CA GLY A 264 -12.71 -8.52 13.89
C GLY A 264 -12.28 -7.09 14.19
N LYS A 265 -10.99 -6.75 14.06
CA LYS A 265 -10.54 -5.37 13.93
C LYS A 265 -10.01 -5.16 12.52
N GLU A 266 -10.90 -4.98 11.54
CA GLU A 266 -10.53 -4.12 10.41
C GLU A 266 -9.89 -2.88 11.03
N SER A 267 -8.66 -2.56 10.62
CA SER A 267 -7.98 -1.38 11.13
C SER A 267 -8.97 -0.22 10.99
N LYS A 268 -9.38 0.38 12.11
CA LYS A 268 -10.30 1.53 12.11
C LYS A 268 -9.75 2.71 11.28
N ALA A 269 -8.51 2.60 10.80
CA ALA A 269 -7.90 3.43 9.78
C ALA A 269 -8.65 3.34 8.43
N GLU A 270 -8.97 2.16 7.90
CA GLU A 270 -9.58 2.05 6.55
C GLU A 270 -11.01 2.62 6.48
N THR A 271 -11.74 2.62 7.60
CA THR A 271 -13.13 3.14 7.66
C THR A 271 -13.22 4.63 8.00
N SER A 272 -12.15 5.29 8.47
CA SER A 272 -12.19 6.68 8.98
C SER A 272 -11.99 7.78 7.91
N TYR A 273 -11.64 7.43 6.67
CA TYR A 273 -11.34 8.40 5.60
C TYR A 273 -12.38 8.48 4.48
N ARG A 274 -13.59 7.94 4.65
CA ARG A 274 -14.71 8.13 3.70
C ARG A 274 -15.25 9.57 3.74
N ASN A 275 -14.43 10.54 3.34
CA ASN A 275 -14.80 11.96 3.21
C ASN A 275 -15.33 12.25 1.80
N LYS A 276 -16.44 12.99 1.67
CA LYS A 276 -16.90 13.50 0.36
C LYS A 276 -16.04 14.67 -0.16
N CYS A 277 -15.44 15.49 0.71
CA CYS A 277 -14.65 16.66 0.32
C CYS A 277 -13.17 16.36 0.04
N LEU A 278 -12.47 15.68 0.94
CA LEU A 278 -11.06 15.30 0.76
C LEU A 278 -10.89 13.94 0.07
N GLY A 279 -11.97 13.17 -0.12
CA GLY A 279 -11.89 11.84 -0.73
C GLY A 279 -11.47 11.87 -2.20
N LYS A 280 -11.95 12.85 -2.99
CA LYS A 280 -11.50 13.00 -4.38
C LYS A 280 -10.00 13.36 -4.46
N PRO A 281 -9.51 14.39 -3.74
CA PRO A 281 -8.07 14.67 -3.66
C PRO A 281 -7.21 13.49 -3.20
N LEU A 282 -7.65 12.75 -2.17
CA LEU A 282 -6.90 11.60 -1.66
C LEU A 282 -6.87 10.42 -2.64
N LYS A 283 -7.98 10.15 -3.34
CA LYS A 283 -8.00 9.14 -4.41
C LYS A 283 -7.08 9.53 -5.56
N GLN A 284 -7.11 10.81 -5.96
CA GLN A 284 -6.20 11.32 -6.98
C GLN A 284 -4.74 11.18 -6.52
N LEU A 285 -4.42 11.58 -5.30
CA LEU A 285 -3.08 11.40 -4.73
C LEU A 285 -2.67 9.92 -4.71
N ALA A 286 -3.57 9.00 -4.36
CA ALA A 286 -3.29 7.57 -4.37
C ALA A 286 -2.93 7.09 -5.79
N SER A 287 -3.74 7.42 -6.80
CA SER A 287 -3.46 7.08 -8.20
C SER A 287 -2.16 7.69 -8.72
N GLU A 288 -1.92 8.97 -8.46
CA GLU A 288 -0.69 9.66 -8.84
C GLU A 288 0.54 9.09 -8.11
N THR A 289 0.40 8.67 -6.85
CA THR A 289 1.47 8.00 -6.11
C THR A 289 1.78 6.63 -6.70
N VAL A 290 0.76 5.88 -7.13
CA VAL A 290 0.95 4.61 -7.84
C VAL A 290 1.69 4.80 -9.15
N GLU A 291 1.28 5.80 -9.94
CA GLU A 291 1.94 6.16 -11.20
C GLU A 291 3.41 6.56 -10.98
N LEU A 292 3.68 7.44 -10.01
CA LEU A 292 5.02 7.89 -9.68
C LEU A 292 5.94 6.72 -9.27
N LEU A 293 5.44 5.83 -8.40
CA LEU A 293 6.22 4.69 -7.92
C LEU A 293 6.43 3.64 -9.00
N LYS A 294 5.47 3.41 -9.91
CA LYS A 294 5.65 2.53 -11.08
C LYS A 294 6.81 2.97 -11.98
N ALA A 295 7.08 4.28 -12.04
CA ALA A 295 8.21 4.83 -12.79
C ALA A 295 9.56 4.69 -12.06
N GLN A 296 9.58 4.19 -10.82
CA GLN A 296 10.80 3.97 -10.05
C GLN A 296 11.25 2.51 -10.10
N PRO A 297 12.57 2.24 -10.03
CA PRO A 297 13.09 0.88 -9.86
C PRO A 297 12.52 0.16 -8.63
N ASN A 298 12.16 -1.12 -8.75
CA ASN A 298 11.51 -1.92 -7.70
C ASN A 298 10.23 -1.27 -7.11
N SER A 299 9.60 -0.36 -7.82
CA SER A 299 8.41 0.37 -7.37
C SER A 299 8.59 1.16 -6.05
N CYS A 300 9.81 1.61 -5.76
CA CYS A 300 10.15 2.19 -4.46
C CYS A 300 11.03 3.44 -4.56
N MET A 301 10.99 4.28 -3.51
CA MET A 301 11.88 5.43 -3.37
C MET A 301 12.11 5.79 -1.89
N ALA A 302 13.15 6.56 -1.59
CA ALA A 302 13.32 7.06 -0.23
C ALA A 302 12.19 8.02 0.15
N LEU A 303 11.64 7.84 1.35
CA LEU A 303 10.46 8.58 1.81
C LEU A 303 10.65 10.10 1.78
N HIS A 304 11.86 10.58 2.07
CA HIS A 304 12.16 12.01 2.08
C HIS A 304 12.23 12.62 0.67
N PHE A 305 12.46 11.81 -0.38
CA PHE A 305 12.45 12.26 -1.78
C PHE A 305 11.04 12.26 -2.39
N PHE A 306 10.03 11.72 -1.72
CA PHE A 306 8.67 11.65 -2.26
C PHE A 306 8.11 13.00 -2.71
N VAL A 307 8.12 14.01 -1.83
CA VAL A 307 7.56 15.34 -2.16
C VAL A 307 8.32 16.00 -3.32
N PRO A 308 9.67 16.06 -3.31
CA PRO A 308 10.44 16.54 -4.46
C PRO A 308 10.14 15.78 -5.77
N ALA A 309 10.13 14.45 -5.74
CA ALA A 309 9.90 13.61 -6.92
C ALA A 309 8.48 13.80 -7.48
N TYR A 310 7.47 13.85 -6.60
CA TYR A 310 6.10 14.13 -6.99
C TYR A 310 5.98 15.50 -7.67
N ASN A 311 6.62 16.53 -7.10
CA ASN A 311 6.53 17.88 -7.65
C ASN A 311 7.12 17.97 -9.05
N GLN A 312 8.24 17.26 -9.27
CA GLN A 312 8.91 17.19 -10.56
C GLN A 312 8.08 16.39 -11.58
N HIS A 313 7.52 15.25 -11.17
CA HIS A 313 6.77 14.36 -12.08
C HIS A 313 5.47 15.00 -12.57
N PHE A 314 4.70 15.63 -11.67
CA PHE A 314 3.40 16.20 -12.01
C PHE A 314 3.43 17.71 -12.28
N ASN A 315 4.60 18.35 -12.22
CA ASN A 315 4.77 19.80 -12.32
C ASN A 315 3.82 20.60 -11.39
N ARG A 316 3.58 20.07 -10.19
CA ARG A 316 2.63 20.62 -9.20
C ARG A 316 3.13 20.44 -7.78
N GLN A 317 2.96 21.45 -6.93
CA GLN A 317 3.34 21.33 -5.51
C GLN A 317 2.43 20.36 -4.73
N CYS A 318 3.02 19.31 -4.16
CA CYS A 318 2.41 18.43 -3.16
C CYS A 318 2.48 19.09 -1.78
N ARG A 319 1.46 19.88 -1.46
CA ARG A 319 1.31 20.43 -0.11
C ARG A 319 0.52 19.44 0.74
N ILE A 320 1.17 18.87 1.74
CA ILE A 320 0.58 17.89 2.67
C ILE A 320 -0.73 18.43 3.30
N THR A 321 -0.75 19.74 3.58
CA THR A 321 -1.90 20.44 4.15
C THR A 321 -3.11 20.46 3.24
N ASP A 322 -2.94 20.45 1.92
CA ASP A 322 -4.06 20.50 0.98
C ASP A 322 -4.99 19.27 1.17
N TYR A 323 -4.42 18.17 1.67
CA TYR A 323 -5.11 16.92 2.01
C TYR A 323 -5.64 16.85 3.46
N GLY A 324 -5.44 17.90 4.26
CA GLY A 324 -5.87 17.97 5.66
C GLY A 324 -4.91 17.33 6.67
N PHE A 325 -3.66 17.10 6.27
CA PHE A 325 -2.60 16.53 7.12
C PHE A 325 -1.48 17.54 7.36
N THR A 326 -0.74 17.40 8.45
CA THR A 326 0.42 18.25 8.76
C THR A 326 1.75 17.51 8.61
N ARG A 327 1.72 16.19 8.47
CA ARG A 327 2.88 15.32 8.40
C ARG A 327 2.74 14.33 7.24
N LEU A 328 3.83 14.12 6.51
CA LEU A 328 3.86 13.23 5.35
C LEU A 328 3.52 11.76 5.69
N PRO A 329 4.09 11.15 6.75
CA PRO A 329 3.73 9.76 7.10
C PRO A 329 2.24 9.59 7.39
N ASP A 330 1.61 10.59 8.01
CA ASP A 330 0.19 10.53 8.38
C ASP A 330 -0.69 10.66 7.12
N LEU A 331 -0.28 11.46 6.12
CA LEU A 331 -0.92 11.52 4.80
C LEU A 331 -0.78 10.20 4.05
N LEU A 332 0.42 9.62 4.00
CA LEU A 332 0.67 8.35 3.31
C LEU A 332 -0.05 7.18 3.99
N HIS A 333 -0.18 7.21 5.32
CA HIS A 333 -1.00 6.26 6.05
C HIS A 333 -2.48 6.34 5.65
N ALA A 334 -2.99 7.52 5.28
CA ALA A 334 -4.37 7.65 4.78
C ALA A 334 -4.58 7.01 3.39
N ILE A 335 -3.49 6.69 2.67
CA ILE A 335 -3.51 5.96 1.40
C ILE A 335 -2.75 4.62 1.51
N SER A 336 -2.69 4.03 2.72
CA SER A 336 -1.95 2.78 2.99
C SER A 336 -2.43 1.56 2.19
N HIS A 337 -3.63 1.62 1.60
CA HIS A 337 -4.15 0.59 0.71
C HIS A 337 -3.33 0.47 -0.59
N VAL A 338 -2.66 1.55 -1.04
CA VAL A 338 -1.80 1.53 -2.24
C VAL A 338 -0.31 1.61 -1.93
N VAL A 339 0.08 2.16 -0.79
CA VAL A 339 1.50 2.32 -0.42
C VAL A 339 1.84 1.77 0.96
N GLN A 340 3.07 1.31 1.09
CA GLN A 340 3.68 0.84 2.33
C GLN A 340 4.95 1.65 2.62
N ILE A 341 5.13 2.06 3.87
CA ILE A 341 6.39 2.66 4.33
C ILE A 341 7.22 1.56 4.96
N LEU A 342 8.39 1.25 4.41
CA LEU A 342 9.36 0.30 4.96
C LEU A 342 10.37 1.02 5.86
N GLY A 343 10.91 0.27 6.83
CA GLY A 343 11.93 0.75 7.74
C GLY A 343 11.41 1.68 8.83
N GLN A 344 12.33 2.12 9.67
CA GLN A 344 12.14 3.04 10.79
C GLN A 344 13.15 4.19 10.70
N GLY A 345 12.97 5.22 11.53
CA GLY A 345 13.90 6.34 11.59
C GLY A 345 13.97 7.19 10.31
N GLN A 346 15.19 7.52 9.90
CA GLN A 346 15.46 8.47 8.82
C GLN A 346 15.50 7.79 7.46
N ASN A 347 15.99 6.55 7.38
CA ASN A 347 16.16 5.78 6.15
C ASN A 347 14.91 4.95 5.79
N ARG A 348 13.75 5.58 5.85
CA ARG A 348 12.48 4.95 5.44
C ARG A 348 12.33 4.96 3.93
N LEU A 349 11.79 3.87 3.40
CA LEU A 349 11.41 3.76 1.98
C LEU A 349 9.90 3.79 1.83
N LEU A 350 9.43 4.35 0.73
CA LEU A 350 8.06 4.27 0.27
C LEU A 350 8.01 3.27 -0.88
N THR A 351 7.11 2.29 -0.81
CA THR A 351 6.89 1.28 -1.87
C THR A 351 5.40 1.05 -2.10
N LEU A 352 5.04 0.43 -3.22
CA LEU A 352 3.68 -0.06 -3.45
C LEU A 352 3.36 -1.25 -2.55
N THR A 353 2.11 -1.38 -2.11
CA THR A 353 1.68 -2.60 -1.39
C THR A 353 1.76 -3.82 -2.30
N HIS A 354 1.92 -5.01 -1.70
CA HIS A 354 1.94 -6.28 -2.47
C HIS A 354 0.73 -6.40 -3.37
N LYS A 355 -0.46 -6.08 -2.86
CA LYS A 355 -1.71 -6.08 -3.64
C LYS A 355 -1.60 -5.27 -4.94
N VAL A 356 -1.10 -4.04 -4.89
CA VAL A 356 -0.98 -3.19 -6.09
C VAL A 356 0.09 -3.71 -7.05
N GLN A 357 1.18 -4.27 -6.53
CA GLN A 357 2.23 -4.88 -7.35
C GLN A 357 1.72 -6.16 -8.04
N LEU A 358 0.97 -6.99 -7.33
CA LEU A 358 0.30 -8.17 -7.86
C LEU A 358 -0.74 -7.81 -8.93
N ASP A 359 -1.57 -6.79 -8.69
CA ASP A 359 -2.53 -6.30 -9.69
C ASP A 359 -1.81 -5.84 -10.97
N ARG A 360 -0.64 -5.20 -10.84
CA ARG A 360 0.20 -4.82 -11.99
C ARG A 360 0.72 -6.06 -12.72
N PHE A 361 1.27 -7.03 -11.99
CA PHE A 361 1.75 -8.29 -12.56
C PHE A 361 0.65 -9.00 -13.35
N ILE A 362 -0.55 -9.14 -12.76
CA ILE A 362 -1.70 -9.76 -13.42
C ILE A 362 -2.05 -9.01 -14.71
N CYS A 363 -2.12 -7.68 -14.68
CA CYS A 363 -2.42 -6.88 -15.87
C CYS A 363 -1.38 -7.10 -16.97
N ASP A 364 -0.09 -7.11 -16.63
CA ASP A 364 0.99 -7.24 -17.60
C ASP A 364 1.00 -8.65 -18.22
N ILE A 365 0.79 -9.69 -17.42
CA ILE A 365 0.67 -11.08 -17.90
C ILE A 365 -0.59 -11.27 -18.74
N MET A 366 -1.71 -10.65 -18.37
CA MET A 366 -2.94 -10.71 -19.18
C MET A 366 -2.75 -10.08 -20.57
N GLN A 367 -1.96 -9.01 -20.69
CA GLN A 367 -1.61 -8.43 -21.99
C GLN A 367 -0.75 -9.39 -22.82
N VAL A 368 0.24 -10.05 -22.20
CA VAL A 368 1.06 -11.08 -22.85
C VAL A 368 0.20 -12.24 -23.36
N LEU A 369 -0.69 -12.76 -22.52
CA LEU A 369 -1.63 -13.83 -22.89
C LEU A 369 -2.61 -13.39 -23.98
N GLY A 370 -3.02 -12.11 -24.00
CA GLY A 370 -3.87 -11.55 -25.03
C GLY A 370 -3.26 -11.58 -26.44
N MET A 371 -1.93 -11.60 -26.52
CA MET A 371 -1.18 -11.73 -27.79
C MET A 371 -1.02 -13.19 -28.23
N GLN A 372 -1.36 -14.17 -27.37
CA GLN A 372 -1.22 -15.59 -27.68
C GLN A 372 -2.51 -16.17 -28.28
N PRO A 373 -2.42 -17.04 -29.30
CA PRO A 373 -3.60 -17.59 -29.97
C PRO A 373 -4.51 -18.40 -29.02
N ASN A 374 -3.90 -19.11 -28.05
CA ASN A 374 -4.63 -19.92 -27.08
C ASN A 374 -4.87 -19.22 -25.74
N LYS A 375 -4.38 -17.98 -25.56
CA LYS A 375 -4.30 -17.30 -24.25
C LYS A 375 -3.53 -18.10 -23.19
N GLU A 376 -2.51 -18.79 -23.64
CA GLU A 376 -1.61 -19.62 -22.82
C GLU A 376 -0.17 -19.33 -23.24
N VAL A 377 0.76 -19.37 -22.30
CA VAL A 377 2.21 -19.23 -22.54
C VAL A 377 2.97 -20.23 -21.67
N SER A 378 3.97 -20.89 -22.23
CA SER A 378 4.85 -21.79 -21.46
C SER A 378 5.74 -20.97 -20.53
N PHE A 379 6.19 -21.57 -19.43
CA PHE A 379 7.19 -20.93 -18.57
C PHE A 379 8.45 -20.64 -19.38
N SER A 380 8.88 -21.56 -20.25
CA SER A 380 10.05 -21.44 -21.11
C SER A 380 10.00 -20.18 -22.01
N ASP A 381 8.83 -19.90 -22.59
CA ASP A 381 8.64 -18.79 -23.54
C ASP A 381 8.18 -17.49 -22.87
N LEU A 382 7.79 -17.54 -21.59
CA LEU A 382 7.20 -16.40 -20.89
C LEU A 382 8.12 -15.18 -20.91
N GLN A 383 9.42 -15.38 -20.71
CA GLN A 383 10.40 -14.29 -20.70
C GLN A 383 10.43 -13.55 -22.05
N GLU A 384 10.53 -14.30 -23.15
CA GLU A 384 10.59 -13.75 -24.50
C GLU A 384 9.27 -13.05 -24.87
N MET A 385 8.14 -13.70 -24.58
CA MET A 385 6.81 -13.15 -24.86
C MET A 385 6.52 -11.89 -24.05
N TYR A 386 6.95 -11.85 -22.79
CA TYR A 386 6.88 -10.65 -21.97
C TYR A 386 7.71 -9.52 -22.56
N GLN A 387 8.97 -9.79 -22.90
CA GLN A 387 9.88 -8.78 -23.47
C GLN A 387 9.37 -8.24 -24.82
N ARG A 388 8.75 -9.09 -25.63
CA ARG A 388 8.12 -8.68 -26.89
C ARG A 388 6.92 -7.77 -26.67
N CYS A 389 6.12 -8.01 -25.61
CA CYS A 389 4.93 -7.23 -25.29
C CYS A 389 5.27 -5.87 -24.64
N HIS A 390 6.24 -5.85 -23.72
CA HIS A 390 6.52 -4.70 -22.85
C HIS A 390 7.85 -3.98 -23.14
N HIS A 391 8.64 -4.50 -24.08
CA HIS A 391 9.95 -3.94 -24.48
C HIS A 391 11.03 -3.93 -23.38
N HIS A 392 10.85 -4.69 -22.31
CA HIS A 392 11.85 -4.92 -21.26
C HIS A 392 11.69 -6.34 -20.68
N PRO A 393 12.74 -6.95 -20.11
CA PRO A 393 12.63 -8.28 -19.52
C PRO A 393 11.67 -8.29 -18.32
N LEU A 394 11.07 -9.44 -18.05
CA LEU A 394 10.32 -9.67 -16.82
C LEU A 394 11.32 -9.83 -15.66
N VAL A 395 11.20 -8.94 -14.67
CA VAL A 395 11.96 -9.02 -13.42
C VAL A 395 10.96 -9.22 -12.28
N VAL A 396 10.97 -10.42 -11.68
CA VAL A 396 9.98 -10.81 -10.66
C VAL A 396 10.02 -9.85 -9.45
N ALA A 397 11.22 -9.44 -9.05
CA ALA A 397 11.42 -8.55 -7.91
C ALA A 397 10.81 -7.15 -8.09
N ASP A 398 10.60 -6.69 -9.33
CA ASP A 398 9.94 -5.41 -9.56
C ASP A 398 8.48 -5.44 -9.10
N TYR A 399 7.87 -6.63 -9.04
CA TYR A 399 6.51 -6.90 -8.54
C TYR A 399 6.49 -7.38 -7.09
N GLY A 400 7.59 -7.23 -6.35
CA GLY A 400 7.59 -7.40 -4.90
C GLY A 400 7.64 -8.86 -4.44
N SER A 401 8.03 -9.78 -5.31
CA SER A 401 8.25 -11.19 -4.99
C SER A 401 9.62 -11.69 -5.43
N CYS A 402 10.15 -12.71 -4.77
CA CYS A 402 11.44 -13.30 -5.12
C CYS A 402 11.32 -14.35 -6.25
N TYR A 403 10.19 -15.05 -6.31
CA TYR A 403 9.96 -16.17 -7.22
C TYR A 403 8.68 -15.98 -8.02
N LEU A 404 8.71 -16.36 -9.31
CA LEU A 404 7.55 -16.28 -10.19
C LEU A 404 6.41 -17.18 -9.69
N GLU A 405 6.75 -18.34 -9.12
CA GLU A 405 5.80 -19.27 -8.55
C GLU A 405 4.98 -18.65 -7.41
N ASP A 406 5.59 -17.78 -6.59
CA ASP A 406 4.88 -17.07 -5.52
C ASP A 406 3.87 -16.06 -6.12
N LEU A 407 4.28 -15.26 -7.12
CA LEU A 407 3.38 -14.33 -7.81
C LEU A 407 2.21 -15.05 -8.46
N LEU A 408 2.47 -16.18 -9.11
CA LEU A 408 1.42 -16.97 -9.76
C LEU A 408 0.47 -17.63 -8.76
N ALA A 409 0.98 -18.07 -7.60
CA ALA A 409 0.15 -18.60 -6.52
C ALA A 409 -0.77 -17.51 -5.95
N ASP A 410 -0.24 -16.31 -5.70
CA ASP A 410 -1.01 -15.17 -5.22
C ASP A 410 -2.00 -14.65 -6.28
N ALA A 411 -1.63 -14.72 -7.56
CA ALA A 411 -2.47 -14.36 -8.70
C ALA A 411 -3.47 -15.46 -9.10
N SER A 412 -3.57 -16.55 -8.35
CA SER A 412 -4.36 -17.73 -8.72
C SER A 412 -5.85 -17.45 -8.90
N ALA A 413 -6.38 -16.33 -8.39
CA ALA A 413 -7.74 -15.89 -8.66
C ALA A 413 -7.97 -15.51 -10.14
N SER A 414 -6.95 -15.01 -10.83
CA SER A 414 -7.02 -14.52 -12.21
C SER A 414 -6.21 -15.38 -13.20
N LEU A 415 -5.15 -16.04 -12.73
CA LEU A 415 -4.26 -16.85 -13.54
C LEU A 415 -4.33 -18.32 -13.12
N LEU A 416 -4.12 -19.23 -14.07
CA LEU A 416 -4.09 -20.66 -13.85
C LEU A 416 -2.77 -21.23 -14.37
N VAL A 417 -2.06 -21.96 -13.50
CA VAL A 417 -0.86 -22.70 -13.87
C VAL A 417 -1.24 -24.15 -14.15
N LEU A 418 -1.02 -24.59 -15.39
CA LEU A 418 -1.26 -25.96 -15.85
C LEU A 418 0.06 -26.71 -15.98
N SER A 419 0.11 -27.94 -15.49
CA SER A 419 1.26 -28.83 -15.70
C SER A 419 0.94 -29.79 -16.85
N GLN A 420 1.66 -29.69 -17.96
CA GLN A 420 1.57 -30.61 -19.10
C GLN A 420 2.90 -31.37 -19.22
N GLY A 421 2.96 -32.56 -18.61
CA GLY A 421 4.18 -33.35 -18.54
C GLY A 421 5.26 -32.65 -17.72
N ASN A 422 6.40 -32.34 -18.35
CA ASN A 422 7.52 -31.61 -17.72
C ASN A 422 7.43 -30.10 -17.85
N GLU A 423 6.44 -29.57 -18.58
CA GLU A 423 6.30 -28.14 -18.83
C GLU A 423 5.14 -27.55 -18.03
N LYS A 424 5.34 -26.31 -17.54
CA LYS A 424 4.30 -25.51 -16.90
C LYS A 424 3.83 -24.45 -17.88
N LEU A 425 2.51 -24.26 -17.95
CA LEU A 425 1.86 -23.25 -18.78
C LEU A 425 1.10 -22.29 -17.88
N VAL A 426 1.20 -21.00 -18.17
CA VAL A 426 0.37 -19.95 -17.56
C VAL A 426 -0.79 -19.65 -18.51
N SER A 427 -2.01 -19.67 -17.99
CA SER A 427 -3.25 -19.42 -18.73
C SER A 427 -4.16 -18.48 -17.95
N LEU A 428 -5.11 -17.85 -18.64
CA LEU A 428 -6.13 -17.06 -17.95
C LEU A 428 -7.11 -18.00 -17.22
N ARG A 429 -7.33 -17.76 -15.92
CA ARG A 429 -8.36 -18.50 -15.18
C ARG A 429 -9.73 -18.06 -15.69
N ARG A 430 -10.46 -18.99 -16.30
CA ARG A 430 -11.87 -18.80 -16.65
C ARG A 430 -12.68 -19.13 -15.40
N ASN A 431 -13.53 -18.20 -14.97
CA ASN A 431 -14.40 -18.40 -13.80
C ASN A 431 -15.23 -19.68 -13.98
N GLU A 432 -15.58 -20.37 -12.90
CA GLU A 432 -16.31 -21.66 -12.90
C GLU A 432 -17.74 -21.60 -13.49
N GLY A 433 -18.18 -20.44 -14.01
CA GLY A 433 -19.36 -20.30 -14.87
C GLY A 433 -19.08 -20.38 -16.39
N ASP A 434 -17.82 -20.31 -16.80
CA ASP A 434 -17.31 -20.31 -18.19
C ASP A 434 -16.61 -21.65 -18.53
N GLY A 435 -16.85 -22.67 -17.69
CA GLY A 435 -16.20 -23.99 -17.71
C GLY A 435 -16.70 -24.99 -18.74
N ARG A 436 -17.30 -24.53 -19.85
CA ARG A 436 -17.50 -25.38 -21.04
C ARG A 436 -16.66 -24.79 -22.16
N LYS A 437 -15.82 -25.62 -22.83
CA LYS A 437 -15.51 -25.34 -24.24
C LYS A 437 -16.87 -25.08 -24.90
N PRO A 438 -17.13 -23.89 -25.49
CA PRO A 438 -18.38 -23.70 -26.19
C PRO A 438 -18.46 -24.83 -27.21
N SER A 439 -19.50 -25.64 -27.11
CA SER A 439 -19.82 -26.65 -28.10
C SER A 439 -19.83 -26.01 -29.48
N LEU A 440 -19.61 -26.80 -30.54
CA LEU A 440 -19.71 -26.29 -31.92
C LEU A 440 -21.02 -25.50 -32.12
N GLU A 441 -22.12 -26.00 -31.54
CA GLU A 441 -23.43 -25.35 -31.55
C GLU A 441 -23.47 -24.00 -30.80
N GLU A 442 -22.78 -23.87 -29.67
CA GLU A 442 -22.69 -22.59 -28.93
C GLU A 442 -21.84 -21.58 -29.70
N LEU A 443 -20.79 -22.03 -30.41
CA LEU A 443 -19.98 -21.17 -31.27
C LEU A 443 -20.76 -20.68 -32.50
N GLU A 444 -21.54 -21.57 -33.11
CA GLU A 444 -22.46 -21.21 -34.20
C GLU A 444 -23.57 -20.26 -33.73
N ARG A 445 -24.17 -20.52 -32.56
CA ARG A 445 -25.14 -19.59 -31.94
C ARG A 445 -24.53 -18.22 -31.64
N ARG A 446 -23.28 -18.16 -31.18
CA ARG A 446 -22.57 -16.88 -30.96
C ARG A 446 -22.28 -16.15 -32.26
N ARG A 447 -21.86 -16.84 -33.32
CA ARG A 447 -21.69 -16.24 -34.66
C ARG A 447 -23.01 -15.69 -35.18
N GLN A 448 -24.07 -16.48 -35.08
CA GLN A 448 -25.42 -16.09 -35.49
C GLN A 448 -25.92 -14.89 -34.69
N PHE A 449 -25.71 -14.87 -33.37
CA PHE A 449 -26.01 -13.72 -32.52
C PHE A 449 -25.22 -12.48 -32.93
N GLY A 450 -23.94 -12.62 -33.27
CA GLY A 450 -23.13 -11.54 -33.81
C GLY A 450 -23.74 -10.91 -35.07
N CYS A 451 -24.16 -11.73 -36.03
CA CYS A 451 -24.84 -11.27 -37.25
C CYS A 451 -26.15 -10.55 -36.94
N GLU A 452 -26.94 -11.07 -36.00
CA GLU A 452 -28.20 -10.44 -35.58
C GLU A 452 -27.99 -9.10 -34.88
N VAL A 453 -26.93 -8.96 -34.08
CA VAL A 453 -26.60 -7.68 -33.45
C VAL A 453 -26.19 -6.64 -34.49
N VAL A 454 -25.43 -7.04 -35.53
CA VAL A 454 -25.15 -6.16 -36.67
C VAL A 454 -26.44 -5.75 -37.37
N ASP A 455 -27.32 -6.71 -37.66
CA ASP A 455 -28.59 -6.48 -38.35
C ASP A 455 -29.55 -5.55 -37.58
N MET A 456 -29.56 -5.66 -36.25
CA MET A 456 -30.35 -4.77 -35.39
C MET A 456 -29.73 -3.37 -35.31
N LEU A 457 -28.41 -3.28 -35.11
CA LEU A 457 -27.74 -1.99 -34.91
C LEU A 457 -27.55 -1.20 -36.20
N LYS A 458 -27.53 -1.84 -37.38
CA LYS A 458 -27.43 -1.13 -38.68
C LYS A 458 -28.59 -0.18 -38.95
N HIS A 459 -29.73 -0.36 -38.28
CA HIS A 459 -30.90 0.54 -38.38
C HIS A 459 -30.86 1.66 -37.33
N SER A 460 -29.96 1.57 -36.34
CA SER A 460 -29.86 2.56 -35.27
C SER A 460 -28.96 3.74 -35.67
N PRO A 461 -29.24 4.96 -35.17
CA PRO A 461 -28.34 6.09 -35.35
C PRO A 461 -26.98 5.78 -34.70
N ASN A 462 -25.90 6.08 -35.43
CA ASN A 462 -24.51 5.78 -35.05
C ASN A 462 -24.19 4.29 -34.79
N CYS A 463 -25.05 3.37 -35.26
CA CYS A 463 -24.90 1.93 -34.99
C CYS A 463 -24.77 1.62 -33.49
N SER A 464 -25.53 2.34 -32.65
CA SER A 464 -25.41 2.31 -31.20
C SER A 464 -26.76 2.28 -30.49
N ILE A 465 -26.78 1.69 -29.30
CA ILE A 465 -27.95 1.66 -28.42
C ILE A 465 -27.52 1.73 -26.95
N LEU A 466 -28.36 2.31 -26.08
CA LEU A 466 -28.13 2.27 -24.64
C LEU A 466 -28.14 0.83 -24.11
N PHE A 467 -27.23 0.52 -23.19
CA PHE A 467 -27.01 -0.83 -22.69
C PHE A 467 -28.30 -1.43 -22.06
N HIS A 468 -29.04 -0.63 -21.29
CA HIS A 468 -30.31 -1.07 -20.69
C HIS A 468 -31.46 -1.24 -21.71
N LYS A 469 -31.35 -0.64 -22.91
CA LYS A 469 -32.35 -0.76 -23.99
C LYS A 469 -32.05 -1.91 -24.96
N PHE A 470 -30.87 -2.51 -24.88
CA PHE A 470 -30.43 -3.56 -25.79
C PHE A 470 -31.38 -4.77 -25.80
N ALA A 471 -31.65 -5.38 -24.64
CA ALA A 471 -32.49 -6.59 -24.58
C ALA A 471 -33.95 -6.34 -25.03
N PRO A 472 -34.61 -5.23 -24.62
CA PRO A 472 -35.92 -4.86 -25.19
C PRO A 472 -35.90 -4.66 -26.71
N ALA A 473 -34.88 -3.99 -27.25
CA ALA A 473 -34.77 -3.75 -28.69
C ALA A 473 -34.55 -5.04 -29.48
N TYR A 474 -33.71 -5.95 -28.96
CA TYR A 474 -33.51 -7.27 -29.56
C TYR A 474 -34.81 -8.07 -29.60
N HIS A 475 -35.61 -8.01 -28.53
CA HIS A 475 -36.92 -8.66 -28.50
C HIS A 475 -37.90 -8.07 -29.51
N HIS A 476 -37.91 -6.75 -29.65
CA HIS A 476 -38.75 -6.07 -30.62
C HIS A 476 -38.35 -6.39 -32.07
N HIS A 477 -37.04 -6.43 -32.37
CA HIS A 477 -36.53 -6.64 -33.72
C HIS A 477 -36.71 -8.07 -34.21
N PHE A 478 -36.46 -9.07 -33.36
CA PHE A 478 -36.48 -10.49 -33.76
C PHE A 478 -37.70 -11.27 -33.25
N GLY A 479 -38.61 -10.63 -32.51
CA GLY A 479 -39.80 -11.29 -31.94
C GLY A 479 -39.48 -12.35 -30.88
N ARG A 480 -38.23 -12.43 -30.40
CA ARG A 480 -37.77 -13.44 -29.43
C ARG A 480 -36.87 -12.83 -28.36
N GLN A 481 -36.94 -13.36 -27.14
CA GLN A 481 -36.14 -12.83 -26.03
C GLN A 481 -34.66 -13.19 -26.22
N CYS A 482 -33.77 -12.24 -25.94
CA CYS A 482 -32.33 -12.50 -25.81
C CYS A 482 -32.08 -13.27 -24.50
N ARG A 483 -32.23 -14.60 -24.55
CA ARG A 483 -31.96 -15.49 -23.41
C ARG A 483 -30.46 -15.67 -23.27
N ILE A 484 -29.86 -14.89 -22.38
CA ILE A 484 -28.40 -14.86 -22.16
C ILE A 484 -27.83 -16.26 -21.86
N ALA A 485 -28.60 -17.10 -21.16
CA ALA A 485 -28.25 -18.47 -20.83
C ALA A 485 -28.07 -19.39 -22.05
N ASP A 486 -28.78 -19.13 -23.17
CA ASP A 486 -28.71 -19.96 -24.38
C ASP A 486 -27.33 -19.89 -25.09
N TYR A 487 -26.53 -18.90 -24.70
CA TYR A 487 -25.16 -18.64 -25.16
C TYR A 487 -24.08 -19.02 -24.15
N GLY A 488 -24.48 -19.64 -23.03
CA GLY A 488 -23.58 -20.02 -21.93
C GLY A 488 -23.08 -18.81 -21.12
N CYS A 489 -23.84 -17.71 -21.09
CA CYS A 489 -23.50 -16.52 -20.32
C CYS A 489 -24.53 -16.29 -19.21
N THR A 490 -24.13 -15.59 -18.14
CA THR A 490 -25.03 -15.21 -17.04
C THR A 490 -25.41 -13.74 -17.09
N LYS A 491 -24.61 -12.90 -17.76
CA LYS A 491 -24.83 -11.45 -17.87
C LYS A 491 -24.77 -10.98 -19.32
N LEU A 492 -25.55 -9.95 -19.67
CA LEU A 492 -25.53 -9.37 -21.01
C LEU A 492 -24.14 -8.81 -21.37
N ALA A 493 -23.45 -8.20 -20.40
CA ALA A 493 -22.10 -7.68 -20.62
C ALA A 493 -21.10 -8.79 -20.96
N GLU A 494 -21.29 -9.98 -20.39
CA GLU A 494 -20.48 -11.17 -20.65
C GLU A 494 -20.75 -11.69 -22.07
N LEU A 495 -22.02 -11.80 -22.46
CA LEU A 495 -22.41 -12.18 -23.82
C LEU A 495 -21.84 -11.22 -24.87
N LEU A 496 -21.95 -9.91 -24.66
CA LEU A 496 -21.39 -8.91 -25.56
C LEU A 496 -19.85 -8.96 -25.61
N ALA A 497 -19.19 -9.34 -24.52
CA ALA A 497 -17.74 -9.55 -24.51
C ALA A 497 -17.31 -10.78 -25.32
N THR A 498 -18.21 -11.77 -25.53
CA THR A 498 -17.90 -12.93 -26.39
C THR A 498 -17.85 -12.59 -27.89
N ILE A 499 -18.40 -11.44 -28.29
CA ILE A 499 -18.42 -10.92 -29.67
C ILE A 499 -17.75 -9.54 -29.74
N SER A 500 -16.65 -9.36 -29.01
CA SER A 500 -15.92 -8.08 -28.90
C SER A 500 -15.31 -7.60 -30.22
N ASP A 501 -15.17 -8.48 -31.21
CA ASP A 501 -14.78 -8.19 -32.59
C ASP A 501 -15.90 -7.46 -33.36
N ILE A 502 -17.16 -7.60 -32.92
CA ILE A 502 -18.35 -7.02 -33.58
C ILE A 502 -18.86 -5.79 -32.82
N VAL A 503 -18.92 -5.86 -31.49
CA VAL A 503 -19.47 -4.81 -30.62
C VAL A 503 -18.53 -4.44 -29.49
N GLN A 504 -18.58 -3.17 -29.10
CA GLN A 504 -17.92 -2.65 -27.91
C GLN A 504 -18.92 -1.95 -27.00
N VAL A 505 -18.71 -2.08 -25.69
CA VAL A 505 -19.52 -1.40 -24.67
C VAL A 505 -18.76 -0.16 -24.20
N VAL A 506 -19.33 1.02 -24.42
CA VAL A 506 -18.70 2.33 -24.17
C VAL A 506 -19.48 3.07 -23.09
N GLY A 507 -18.77 3.85 -22.27
CA GLY A 507 -19.34 4.67 -21.19
C GLY A 507 -19.52 3.92 -19.86
N GLU A 508 -19.85 4.68 -18.82
CA GLU A 508 -20.05 4.17 -17.45
C GLU A 508 -21.47 4.47 -16.96
N GLY A 509 -21.96 3.66 -16.02
CA GLY A 509 -23.26 3.85 -15.37
C GLY A 509 -24.45 3.88 -16.33
N GLU A 510 -25.30 4.90 -16.20
CA GLU A 510 -26.52 5.10 -17.01
C GLU A 510 -26.22 5.51 -18.45
N SER A 511 -25.03 6.06 -18.72
CA SER A 511 -24.57 6.41 -20.08
C SER A 511 -23.94 5.25 -20.85
N ARG A 512 -23.95 4.04 -20.27
CA ARG A 512 -23.39 2.86 -20.90
C ARG A 512 -24.15 2.51 -22.18
N SER A 513 -23.46 2.35 -23.30
CA SER A 513 -24.02 2.02 -24.62
C SER A 513 -23.28 0.86 -25.29
N VAL A 514 -24.01 0.07 -26.07
CA VAL A 514 -23.46 -0.96 -26.98
C VAL A 514 -23.36 -0.33 -28.36
N GLN A 515 -22.18 -0.34 -28.98
CA GLN A 515 -21.99 0.14 -30.35
C GLN A 515 -21.23 -0.89 -31.18
N LEU A 516 -21.47 -0.91 -32.49
CA LEU A 516 -20.64 -1.67 -33.41
C LEU A 516 -19.19 -1.16 -33.42
N CYS A 517 -18.25 -2.08 -33.55
CA CYS A 517 -16.83 -1.77 -33.69
C CYS A 517 -16.57 -0.99 -34.99
N LEU A 518 -15.47 -0.24 -35.04
CA LEU A 518 -15.14 0.65 -36.16
C LEU A 518 -15.19 -0.05 -37.55
N PRO A 519 -14.65 -1.27 -37.74
CA PRO A 519 -14.71 -1.94 -39.04
C PRO A 519 -16.14 -2.20 -39.53
N GLN A 520 -17.02 -2.66 -38.63
CA GLN A 520 -18.43 -2.93 -38.94
C GLN A 520 -19.20 -1.64 -39.26
N ARG A 521 -18.92 -0.56 -38.52
CA ARG A 521 -19.54 0.75 -38.77
C ARG A 521 -19.16 1.33 -40.12
N LEU A 522 -17.88 1.25 -40.48
CA LEU A 522 -17.40 1.74 -41.78
C LEU A 522 -18.07 0.98 -42.93
N GLN A 523 -18.27 -0.33 -42.78
CA GLN A 523 -18.97 -1.15 -43.77
C GLN A 523 -20.44 -0.73 -43.93
N ILE A 524 -21.17 -0.53 -42.83
CA ILE A 524 -22.58 -0.11 -42.87
C ILE A 524 -22.73 1.31 -43.44
N GLU A 525 -21.86 2.24 -43.06
CA GLU A 525 -21.90 3.59 -43.61
C GLU A 525 -21.57 3.60 -45.11
N ARG A 526 -20.65 2.73 -45.57
CA ARG A 526 -20.41 2.53 -47.00
C ARG A 526 -21.67 2.04 -47.71
N GLU A 527 -22.36 1.05 -47.17
CA GLU A 527 -23.62 0.53 -47.73
C GLU A 527 -24.72 1.60 -47.79
N ARG A 528 -24.86 2.41 -46.73
CA ARG A 528 -25.80 3.55 -46.70
C ARG A 528 -25.48 4.59 -47.76
N ILE A 529 -24.21 4.94 -47.93
CA ILE A 529 -23.76 5.88 -48.96
C ILE A 529 -24.05 5.31 -50.35
N THR A 530 -23.69 4.05 -50.60
CA THR A 530 -23.96 3.38 -51.88
C THR A 530 -25.46 3.35 -52.20
N ALA A 531 -26.31 2.93 -51.26
CA ALA A 531 -27.76 2.92 -51.46
C ALA A 531 -28.34 4.32 -51.73
N THR A 532 -27.79 5.35 -51.08
CA THR A 532 -28.20 6.75 -51.32
C THR A 532 -27.78 7.22 -52.72
N LEU A 533 -26.58 6.84 -53.16
CA LEU A 533 -26.08 7.16 -54.50
C LEU A 533 -26.88 6.42 -55.59
N ASP A 534 -27.20 5.15 -55.38
CA ASP A 534 -27.97 4.34 -56.33
C ASP A 534 -29.41 4.86 -56.48
N ALA A 535 -30.08 5.17 -55.36
CA ALA A 535 -31.41 5.81 -55.38
C ALA A 535 -31.39 7.16 -56.12
N SER A 536 -30.31 7.94 -56.00
CA SER A 536 -30.17 9.22 -56.70
C SER A 536 -29.86 9.09 -58.21
N CYS A 537 -29.47 7.89 -58.67
CA CYS A 537 -29.26 7.56 -60.07
C CYS A 537 -30.54 7.07 -60.76
N GLU A 538 -31.40 6.33 -60.05
CA GLU A 538 -32.68 5.86 -60.57
C GLU A 538 -33.67 7.01 -60.81
N ASP A 539 -33.68 8.04 -59.94
CA ASP A 539 -34.50 9.24 -60.10
C ASP A 539 -34.13 10.11 -61.33
N LYS A 540 -33.00 9.82 -62.00
CA LYS A 540 -32.56 10.53 -63.23
C LYS A 540 -32.82 9.75 -64.52
N ALA A 541 -33.31 8.52 -64.45
CA ALA A 541 -33.62 7.72 -65.64
C ALA A 541 -35.07 7.90 -66.13
N ASP A 542 -35.95 8.44 -65.28
CA ASP A 542 -37.38 8.68 -65.57
C ASP A 542 -37.73 10.18 -65.75
N ALA A 543 -36.75 11.05 -65.98
CA ALA A 543 -36.92 12.46 -66.36
C ALA A 543 -36.19 12.75 -67.67
#